data_AF-A0A7J5B449-F1
#
_entry.id   AF-A0A7J5B449-F1
#
_cell.length_a   1.000
_cell.length_b   1.000
_cell.length_c   1.000
_cell.angle_alpha   90.00
_cell.angle_beta   90.00
_cell.angle_gamma   90.00
#
_symmetry.space_group_name_H-M   'P 1'
#
loop_
_entity.id
_entity.type
_entity.pdbx_description
1 polymer ?
#
loop_
_entity_poly.entity_id
_entity_poly.type
_entity_poly.pdbx_seq_one_letter_code
_entity_poly.pdbx_strand_id
1 'polypeptide(L)'
;MTSIGATVHDSGYNRASQSHDWKRRAERLVRASGSDDTIVRPGRFDESAAAHPEPLFLRGDTRRTGSPEDDSVARSQIARVLIESVTAAAASRKTLELVAERGPRQPDLDPVFAALQADAEGALDAALDPDTLPLDREPAAFPAEIAEVARRGQSASAN
;
A
#
# COMPACT_ATOMS: atom_id res chain seq x y z
N MET A 1 14.84 -2.49 1.98
CA MET A 1 13.88 -2.56 0.84
C MET A 1 12.61 -1.85 1.27
N THR A 2 12.07 -0.96 0.45
CA THR A 2 10.82 -0.22 0.71
C THR A 2 9.75 -0.66 -0.30
N SER A 3 8.47 -0.48 0.06
CA SER A 3 7.36 -0.57 -0.88
C SER A 3 6.78 0.81 -1.22
N ILE A 4 7.31 1.90 -0.63
CA ILE A 4 7.10 3.27 -1.14
C ILE A 4 7.82 3.36 -2.49
N GLY A 5 7.21 4.07 -3.43
CA GLY A 5 7.63 4.10 -4.81
C GLY A 5 7.04 2.97 -5.65
N ALA A 6 6.01 2.25 -5.18
CA ALA A 6 5.34 1.17 -5.92
C ALA A 6 4.81 1.62 -7.30
N THR A 7 4.58 2.93 -7.48
CA THR A 7 4.15 3.52 -8.75
C THR A 7 5.33 4.04 -9.60
N VAL A 8 6.57 3.91 -9.12
CA VAL A 8 7.79 4.37 -9.84
C VAL A 8 8.31 3.27 -10.76
N HIS A 9 7.60 3.09 -11.88
CA HIS A 9 7.91 2.09 -12.90
C HIS A 9 9.28 2.30 -13.55
N ASP A 10 9.62 3.55 -13.88
CA ASP A 10 10.78 3.90 -14.70
C ASP A 10 12.09 4.09 -13.91
N SER A 11 12.15 3.70 -12.64
CA SER A 11 13.44 3.76 -11.92
C SER A 11 14.43 2.74 -12.51
N GLY A 12 15.73 3.04 -12.47
CA GLY A 12 16.76 2.09 -12.91
C GLY A 12 16.70 0.76 -12.17
N TYR A 13 16.39 0.80 -10.87
CA TYR A 13 16.19 -0.38 -10.03
C TYR A 13 14.99 -1.22 -10.50
N ASN A 14 13.83 -0.59 -10.74
CA ASN A 14 12.63 -1.33 -11.15
C ASN A 14 12.74 -1.87 -12.58
N ARG A 15 13.38 -1.16 -13.52
CA ARG A 15 13.65 -1.73 -14.85
C ARG A 15 14.49 -3.01 -14.80
N ALA A 16 15.41 -3.11 -13.85
CA ALA A 16 16.28 -4.28 -13.69
C ALA A 16 15.64 -5.43 -12.90
N SER A 17 14.78 -5.13 -11.93
CA SER A 17 14.22 -6.11 -10.98
C SER A 17 12.73 -6.39 -11.13
N GLN A 18 11.99 -5.46 -11.73
CA GLN A 18 10.52 -5.40 -11.77
C GLN A 18 9.85 -5.48 -10.40
N SER A 19 10.58 -5.22 -9.31
CA SER A 19 10.08 -5.47 -7.95
C SER A 19 8.85 -4.63 -7.62
N HIS A 20 8.81 -3.36 -8.05
CA HIS A 20 7.66 -2.49 -7.81
C HIS A 20 6.47 -2.89 -8.68
N ASP A 21 6.71 -3.29 -9.93
CA ASP A 21 5.65 -3.77 -10.81
C ASP A 21 4.99 -5.04 -10.25
N TRP A 22 5.79 -5.98 -9.77
CA TRP A 22 5.27 -7.19 -9.12
C TRP A 22 4.43 -6.89 -7.88
N LYS A 23 4.87 -5.92 -7.05
CA LYS A 23 4.09 -5.46 -5.90
C LYS A 23 2.79 -4.81 -6.33
N ARG A 24 2.82 -3.89 -7.31
CA ARG A 24 1.62 -3.20 -7.82
C ARG A 24 0.62 -4.19 -8.43
N ARG A 25 1.10 -5.21 -9.16
CA ARG A 25 0.26 -6.32 -9.65
C ARG A 25 -0.37 -7.13 -8.51
N ALA A 26 0.41 -7.46 -7.49
CA ALA A 26 -0.12 -8.20 -6.33
C ALA A 26 -1.22 -7.40 -5.61
N GLU A 27 -1.05 -6.09 -5.45
CA GLU A 27 -2.09 -5.22 -4.90
C GLU A 27 -3.38 -5.24 -5.74
N ARG A 28 -3.27 -5.16 -7.07
CA ARG A 28 -4.41 -5.28 -7.99
C ARG A 28 -5.14 -6.61 -7.83
N LEU A 29 -4.42 -7.71 -7.64
CA LEU A 29 -5.02 -9.03 -7.40
C LEU A 29 -5.71 -9.12 -6.03
N VAL A 30 -5.14 -8.50 -4.98
CA VAL A 30 -5.81 -8.41 -3.67
C VAL A 30 -7.13 -7.67 -3.80
N ARG A 31 -7.15 -6.48 -4.43
CA ARG A 31 -8.40 -5.72 -4.64
C ARG A 31 -9.39 -6.48 -5.52
N ALA A 32 -8.92 -7.13 -6.58
CA ALA A 32 -9.77 -7.93 -7.46
C ALA A 32 -10.45 -9.10 -6.74
N SER A 33 -9.86 -9.63 -5.66
CA SER A 33 -10.47 -10.71 -4.87
C SER A 33 -11.78 -10.32 -4.19
N GLY A 34 -12.08 -9.02 -4.06
CA GLY A 34 -13.28 -8.52 -3.41
C GLY A 34 -13.31 -8.72 -1.88
N SER A 35 -12.19 -9.18 -1.29
CA SER A 35 -12.04 -9.23 0.18
C SER A 35 -11.84 -7.82 0.73
N ASP A 36 -12.33 -7.55 1.94
CA ASP A 36 -12.01 -6.30 2.62
C ASP A 36 -10.50 -6.23 2.88
N ASP A 37 -9.86 -5.15 2.42
CA ASP A 37 -8.41 -5.04 2.38
C ASP A 37 -7.89 -3.73 2.97
N THR A 38 -6.69 -3.84 3.56
CA THR A 38 -5.83 -2.71 3.89
C THR A 38 -4.45 -3.00 3.32
N ILE A 39 -3.97 -2.16 2.41
CA ILE A 39 -2.66 -2.31 1.77
C ILE A 39 -1.70 -1.30 2.39
N VAL A 40 -0.68 -1.82 3.09
CA VAL A 40 0.37 -1.00 3.72
C VAL A 40 1.64 -1.07 2.87
N ARG A 41 2.10 0.08 2.39
CA ARG A 41 3.36 0.27 1.65
C ARG A 41 4.41 0.87 2.59
N PRO A 42 5.19 0.05 3.31
CA PRO A 42 6.11 0.59 4.29
C PRO A 42 7.35 1.21 3.64
N GLY A 43 7.87 2.21 4.34
CA GLY A 43 9.21 2.74 4.20
C GLY A 43 10.32 1.70 4.42
N ARG A 44 11.57 2.14 4.41
CA ARG A 44 12.74 1.31 4.70
C ARG A 44 12.75 0.92 6.17
N PHE A 45 13.06 -0.35 6.43
CA PHE A 45 13.02 -0.89 7.78
C PHE A 45 14.23 -0.45 8.60
N ASP A 46 13.96 0.12 9.76
CA ASP A 46 14.92 0.37 10.83
C ASP A 46 16.14 1.24 10.45
N GLU A 47 16.05 2.03 9.37
CA GLU A 47 17.07 3.00 8.96
C GLU A 47 16.84 4.32 9.71
N SER A 48 17.51 4.51 10.87
CA SER A 48 17.44 5.73 11.71
C SER A 48 16.05 6.04 12.30
N ALA A 49 15.90 5.83 13.62
CA ALA A 49 14.70 6.21 14.34
C ALA A 49 14.77 7.70 14.75
N ALA A 50 13.77 8.49 14.34
CA ALA A 50 13.55 9.80 14.94
C ALA A 50 13.33 9.68 16.46
N ALA A 51 13.74 10.68 17.25
CA ALA A 51 13.36 10.74 18.66
C ALA A 51 11.84 10.88 18.78
N HIS A 52 11.17 9.90 19.39
CA HIS A 52 9.71 9.71 19.42
C HIS A 52 9.09 9.50 18.02
N PRO A 53 9.44 8.39 17.34
CA PRO A 53 8.93 8.10 16.01
C PRO A 53 7.51 7.56 16.11
N GLU A 54 6.56 8.22 15.45
CA GLU A 54 5.15 7.81 15.40
C GLU A 54 4.73 7.48 13.96
N PRO A 55 3.79 6.52 13.76
CA PRO A 55 3.26 6.20 12.45
C PRO A 55 2.68 7.43 11.75
N LEU A 56 3.09 7.65 10.51
CA LEU A 56 2.50 8.62 9.62
C LEU A 56 2.03 7.91 8.35
N PHE A 57 0.76 8.15 7.99
CA PHE A 57 0.17 7.63 6.77
C PHE A 57 0.23 8.67 5.67
N LEU A 58 0.83 8.31 4.54
CA LEU A 58 0.91 9.14 3.33
C LEU A 58 0.10 8.49 2.20
N ARG A 59 -0.11 9.24 1.12
CA ARG A 59 -0.87 8.80 -0.07
C ARG A 59 -0.29 9.35 -1.38
N GLY A 60 -0.64 8.67 -2.47
CA GLY A 60 -0.37 9.07 -3.85
C GLY A 60 1.08 8.86 -4.30
N ASP A 61 1.87 8.18 -3.48
CA ASP A 61 3.25 7.80 -3.74
C ASP A 61 4.10 9.02 -4.12
N THR A 62 3.96 10.09 -3.32
CA THR A 62 4.49 11.43 -3.62
C THR A 62 5.89 11.65 -3.07
N ARG A 63 6.31 10.93 -2.02
CA ARG A 63 7.68 10.94 -1.49
C ARG A 63 8.61 10.09 -2.36
N ARG A 64 8.92 10.61 -3.56
CA ARG A 64 9.75 9.93 -4.59
C ARG A 64 11.23 10.27 -4.51
N THR A 65 11.62 11.17 -3.60
CA THR A 65 12.98 11.71 -3.49
C THR A 65 13.95 10.74 -2.81
N GLY A 66 13.45 9.70 -2.12
CA GLY A 66 14.25 8.57 -1.66
C GLY A 66 15.34 8.92 -0.65
N SER A 67 15.17 10.04 0.06
CA SER A 67 16.01 10.40 1.19
C SER A 67 15.85 9.32 2.27
N PRO A 68 16.95 8.67 2.73
CA PRO A 68 16.87 7.60 3.72
C PRO A 68 16.18 8.02 5.03
N GLU A 69 16.21 9.31 5.36
CA GLU A 69 15.65 9.85 6.60
C GLU A 69 14.14 10.08 6.52
N ASP A 70 13.58 10.29 5.33
CA ASP A 70 12.17 10.68 5.14
C ASP A 70 11.23 9.48 4.95
N ASP A 71 11.79 8.28 4.79
CA ASP A 71 11.09 7.07 4.41
C ASP A 71 11.36 5.90 5.37
N SER A 72 11.86 6.10 6.59
CA SER A 72 12.12 4.99 7.51
C SER A 72 10.89 4.61 8.34
N VAL A 73 10.79 3.34 8.74
CA VAL A 73 9.76 2.87 9.68
C VAL A 73 10.29 1.68 10.49
N ALA A 74 9.96 1.64 11.77
CA ALA A 74 10.32 0.50 12.62
C ALA A 74 9.41 -0.70 12.35
N ARG A 75 9.97 -1.92 12.40
CA ARG A 75 9.16 -3.15 12.28
C ARG A 75 8.04 -3.26 13.31
N SER A 76 8.25 -2.74 14.51
CA SER A 76 7.21 -2.67 15.56
C SER A 76 6.06 -1.75 15.19
N GLN A 77 6.31 -0.65 14.47
CA GLN A 77 5.27 0.25 13.96
C GLN A 77 4.49 -0.40 12.82
N ILE A 78 5.17 -1.11 11.91
CA ILE A 78 4.48 -1.91 10.88
C ILE A 78 3.54 -2.93 11.53
N ALA A 79 4.05 -3.70 12.50
CA ALA A 79 3.25 -4.68 13.23
C ALA A 79 2.04 -4.04 13.92
N ARG A 80 2.24 -2.88 14.56
CA ARG A 80 1.17 -2.11 15.19
C ARG A 80 0.08 -1.73 14.18
N VAL A 81 0.45 -1.13 13.05
CA VAL A 81 -0.49 -0.71 12.00
C VAL A 81 -1.27 -1.90 11.44
N LEU A 82 -0.59 -3.03 11.18
CA LEU A 82 -1.23 -4.25 10.69
C LEU A 82 -2.18 -4.89 11.70
N ILE A 83 -1.86 -4.83 13.00
CA ILE A 83 -2.76 -5.35 14.05
C ILE A 83 -3.98 -4.44 14.20
N GLU A 84 -3.78 -3.13 14.26
CA GLU A 84 -4.88 -2.18 14.44
C GLU A 84 -5.80 -2.14 13.21
N SER A 85 -5.26 -2.32 11.98
CA SER A 85 -6.08 -2.34 10.76
C SER A 85 -7.08 -3.49 10.71
N VAL A 86 -6.82 -4.61 11.38
CA VAL A 86 -7.74 -5.76 11.44
C VAL A 86 -9.02 -5.40 12.21
N THR A 87 -8.93 -4.49 13.19
CA THR A 87 -10.06 -4.13 14.06
C THR A 87 -10.65 -2.75 13.76
N ALA A 88 -9.93 -1.90 13.04
CA ALA A 88 -10.38 -0.56 12.70
C ALA A 88 -11.28 -0.60 11.45
N ALA A 89 -12.57 -0.32 11.61
CA ALA A 89 -13.49 -0.21 10.48
C ALA A 89 -13.04 0.88 9.48
N ALA A 90 -12.37 1.93 9.97
CA ALA A 90 -11.81 2.98 9.12
C ALA A 90 -10.67 2.51 8.22
N ALA A 91 -10.08 1.33 8.46
CA ALA A 91 -9.00 0.77 7.65
C ALA A 91 -9.48 0.01 6.40
N SER A 92 -10.80 -0.21 6.27
CA SER A 92 -11.40 -0.86 5.11
C SER A 92 -11.11 -0.08 3.81
N ARG A 93 -10.67 -0.82 2.79
CA ARG A 93 -10.28 -0.33 1.45
C ARG A 93 -9.31 0.84 1.51
N LYS A 94 -8.30 0.76 2.38
CA LYS A 94 -7.25 1.77 2.48
C LYS A 94 -5.95 1.27 1.89
N THR A 95 -5.38 2.05 1.00
CA THR A 95 -3.95 1.98 0.69
C THR A 95 -3.23 3.14 1.35
N LEU A 96 -2.14 2.84 2.02
CA LEU A 96 -1.33 3.83 2.72
C LEU A 96 0.16 3.56 2.55
N GLU A 97 0.92 4.63 2.39
CA GLU A 97 2.36 4.62 2.60
C GLU A 97 2.62 4.81 4.10
N LEU A 98 3.50 4.00 4.67
CA LEU A 98 3.80 4.02 6.10
C LEU A 98 5.25 4.43 6.35
N VAL A 99 5.42 5.56 7.01
CA VAL A 99 6.71 6.06 7.50
C VAL A 99 6.62 6.39 8.98
N ALA A 100 7.76 6.68 9.60
CA ALA A 100 7.86 7.17 10.95
C ALA A 100 8.31 8.63 10.95
N GLU A 101 7.54 9.50 11.60
CA GLU A 101 7.92 10.91 11.77
C GLU A 101 7.90 11.29 13.25
N ARG A 102 8.62 12.34 13.62
CA ARG A 102 8.60 12.85 15.00
C ARG A 102 7.21 13.38 15.32
N GLY A 103 6.58 12.86 16.37
CA GLY A 103 5.25 13.29 16.76
C GLY A 103 4.83 12.84 18.16
N PRO A 104 3.69 13.36 18.67
CA PRO A 104 3.09 12.86 19.90
C PRO A 104 2.54 11.45 19.67
N ARG A 105 2.62 10.60 20.72
CA ARG A 105 2.08 9.25 20.66
C ARG A 105 0.62 9.23 20.29
N GLN A 106 0.28 8.54 19.21
CA GLN A 106 -1.10 8.28 18.82
C GLN A 106 -1.58 7.08 19.65
N PRO A 107 -2.59 7.21 20.53
CA PRO A 107 -3.09 6.09 21.33
C PRO A 107 -3.99 5.13 20.53
N ASP A 108 -4.55 5.62 19.42
CA ASP A 108 -5.48 4.94 18.52
C ASP A 108 -5.20 5.42 17.09
N LEU A 109 -5.17 4.49 16.13
CA LEU A 109 -4.96 4.77 14.72
C LEU A 109 -6.26 4.91 13.91
N ASP A 110 -7.45 4.61 14.47
CA ASP A 110 -8.72 4.73 13.74
C ASP A 110 -8.95 6.13 13.14
N PRO A 111 -8.72 7.25 13.87
CA PRO A 111 -8.82 8.59 13.27
C PRO A 111 -7.80 8.85 12.15
N VAL A 112 -6.64 8.20 12.23
CA VAL A 112 -5.56 8.32 11.22
C VAL A 112 -5.96 7.56 9.95
N PHE A 113 -6.54 6.36 10.07
CA PHE A 113 -7.15 5.64 8.97
C PHE A 113 -8.35 6.39 8.36
N ALA A 114 -9.20 6.98 9.20
CA ALA A 114 -10.39 7.71 8.76
C ALA A 114 -10.04 8.95 7.91
N ALA A 115 -8.88 9.57 8.15
CA ALA A 115 -8.37 10.66 7.34
C ALA A 115 -7.91 10.23 5.93
N LEU A 116 -7.75 8.91 5.69
CA LEU A 116 -7.41 8.37 4.38
C LEU A 116 -8.60 8.41 3.43
N GLN A 117 -8.34 8.71 2.16
CA GLN A 117 -9.33 8.44 1.11
C GLN A 117 -9.39 6.93 0.89
N ALA A 118 -10.60 6.36 0.87
CA ALA A 118 -10.77 4.95 0.52
C ALA A 118 -10.55 4.74 -0.98
N ASP A 119 -9.94 3.62 -1.31
CA ASP A 119 -9.87 3.11 -2.68
C ASP A 119 -11.29 2.88 -3.18
N ALA A 120 -11.61 3.30 -4.41
CA ALA A 120 -12.97 3.17 -4.92
C ALA A 120 -13.36 1.68 -5.04
N GLU A 121 -14.63 1.37 -4.76
CA GLU A 121 -15.12 -0.01 -4.86
C GLU A 121 -14.95 -0.53 -6.29
N GLY A 122 -14.33 -1.70 -6.43
CA GLY A 122 -14.00 -2.29 -7.74
C GLY A 122 -12.81 -1.64 -8.46
N ALA A 123 -12.17 -0.60 -7.90
CA ALA A 123 -10.94 -0.06 -8.47
C ALA A 123 -9.76 -1.02 -8.23
N LEU A 124 -8.90 -1.13 -9.23
CA LEU A 124 -7.71 -1.98 -9.17
C LEU A 124 -6.50 -1.26 -8.59
N ASP A 125 -6.47 0.08 -8.69
CA ASP A 125 -5.39 0.93 -8.19
C ASP A 125 -5.85 1.76 -6.99
N ALA A 126 -4.90 2.15 -6.15
CA ALA A 126 -5.15 2.90 -4.94
C ALA A 126 -5.67 4.32 -5.23
N ALA A 127 -6.41 4.88 -4.28
CA ALA A 127 -6.82 6.27 -4.33
C ALA A 127 -5.59 7.19 -4.41
N LEU A 128 -5.62 8.13 -5.37
CA LEU A 128 -4.58 9.13 -5.63
C LEU A 128 -3.27 8.59 -6.23
N ASP A 129 -3.16 7.29 -6.50
CA ASP A 129 -2.02 6.77 -7.26
C ASP A 129 -2.03 7.35 -8.68
N PRO A 130 -0.87 7.75 -9.22
CA PRO A 130 -0.76 8.07 -10.64
C PRO A 130 -0.91 6.79 -11.48
N ASP A 131 -1.45 6.93 -12.69
CA ASP A 131 -1.52 5.84 -13.66
C ASP A 131 -0.18 5.67 -14.40
N THR A 132 0.80 5.07 -13.74
CA THR A 132 2.16 4.87 -14.27
C THR A 132 2.39 3.50 -14.88
N LEU A 133 1.47 2.56 -14.67
CA LEU A 133 1.49 1.22 -15.26
C LEU A 133 0.05 0.85 -15.66
N PRO A 134 -0.45 1.41 -16.78
CA PRO A 134 -1.82 1.15 -17.24
C PRO A 134 -1.98 -0.32 -17.67
N LEU A 135 -3.21 -0.84 -17.57
CA LEU A 135 -3.49 -2.26 -17.81
C LEU A 135 -3.17 -2.73 -19.23
N ASP A 136 -3.20 -1.86 -20.23
CA ASP A 136 -2.84 -2.19 -21.61
C ASP A 136 -1.32 -2.36 -21.82
N ARG A 137 -0.50 -1.93 -20.85
CA ARG A 137 0.95 -2.10 -20.80
C ARG A 137 1.39 -3.31 -19.97
N GLU A 138 0.45 -4.00 -19.34
CA GLU A 138 0.73 -5.19 -18.56
C GLU A 138 0.98 -6.42 -19.44
N PRO A 139 1.66 -7.46 -18.91
CA PRO A 139 1.76 -8.74 -19.61
C PRO A 139 0.37 -9.25 -20.03
N ALA A 140 0.27 -9.81 -21.24
CA ALA A 140 -1.02 -10.19 -21.84
C ALA A 140 -1.87 -11.16 -21.00
N ALA A 141 -1.24 -11.96 -20.13
CA ALA A 141 -1.94 -12.88 -19.23
C ALA A 141 -2.59 -12.18 -18.02
N PHE A 142 -2.07 -11.02 -17.61
CA PHE A 142 -2.43 -10.40 -16.34
C PHE A 142 -3.90 -9.95 -16.24
N PRO A 143 -4.53 -9.37 -17.30
CA PRO A 143 -5.97 -9.10 -17.26
C PRO A 143 -6.83 -10.35 -17.04
N ALA A 144 -6.41 -11.51 -17.58
CA ALA A 144 -7.11 -12.77 -17.39
C ALA A 144 -6.94 -13.29 -15.95
N GLU A 145 -5.77 -13.09 -15.33
CA GLU A 145 -5.51 -13.42 -13.93
C GLU A 145 -6.37 -12.59 -12.97
N ILE A 146 -6.51 -11.28 -13.23
CA ILE A 146 -7.43 -10.40 -12.48
C ILE A 146 -8.86 -10.94 -12.56
N ALA A 147 -9.33 -11.25 -13.76
CA ALA A 147 -10.68 -11.79 -13.97
C ALA A 147 -10.88 -13.12 -13.24
N GLU A 148 -9.88 -14.00 -13.26
CA GLU A 148 -9.91 -15.28 -12.54
C GLU A 148 -10.04 -15.09 -11.03
N VAL A 149 -9.21 -14.21 -10.44
CA VAL A 149 -9.25 -13.93 -9.00
C VAL A 149 -10.60 -13.32 -8.60
N ALA A 150 -11.13 -12.40 -9.40
CA ALA A 150 -12.44 -11.80 -9.15
C ALA A 150 -13.58 -12.82 -9.15
N ARG A 151 -13.59 -13.77 -10.10
CA ARG A 151 -14.60 -14.84 -10.13
C ARG A 151 -14.53 -15.75 -8.91
N ARG A 152 -13.32 -16.05 -8.43
CA ARG A 152 -13.12 -16.87 -7.22
C ARG A 152 -13.63 -16.16 -5.98
N GLY A 153 -13.32 -14.87 -5.84
CA GLY A 153 -13.80 -14.03 -4.74
C GLY A 153 -15.32 -14.00 -4.62
N GLN A 154 -16.01 -13.74 -5.73
CA GLN A 154 -17.48 -13.72 -5.79
C GLN A 154 -18.11 -15.06 -5.37
N SER A 155 -17.47 -16.17 -5.77
CA SER A 155 -17.94 -17.52 -5.42
C SER A 155 -17.74 -17.85 -3.94
N ALA A 156 -16.73 -17.25 -3.29
CA ALA A 156 -16.48 -17.42 -1.86
C ALA A 156 -17.47 -16.61 -1.00
N SER A 157 -17.89 -15.44 -1.45
CA SER A 157 -18.87 -14.59 -0.74
C SER A 157 -20.33 -15.06 -0.87
N ALA A 158 -20.61 -15.98 -1.81
CA ALA A 158 -21.96 -16.51 -2.06
C ALA A 158 -22.31 -17.76 -1.25
N ASN A 159 -21.33 -18.36 -0.55
CA ASN A 159 -21.49 -19.52 0.33
C ASN A 159 -21.49 -19.09 1.80
#